data_AF-A0A084FV41-F1
#
_entry.id   AF-A0A084FV41-F1
#
_cell.length_a   1.000
_cell.length_b   1.000
_cell.length_c   1.000
_cell.angle_alpha   90.00
_cell.angle_beta   90.00
_cell.angle_gamma   90.00
#
_symmetry.space_group_name_H-M   'P 1'
#
loop_
_entity.id
_entity.type
_entity.pdbx_description
1 polymer ?
#
loop_
_entity_poly.entity_id
_entity_poly.type
_entity_poly.pdbx_seq_one_letter_code
_entity_poly.pdbx_strand_id
1 'polypeptide(L)'
;MRLMRLNREKEAVSATVAGTDDKKKEAPTRLLYGYQSFLVYRVIAVAIIFVFNVAWLIWAKVQYGIVRNIGTIQRGDCDAIENLNTRLHVVINVLTTIVLAASTTFMILAYSPSRLEIDAAHAHHKWLSTGSIGFRNLKYISREKVLIYVILVLSSVPLHLFANSAIFTTMSANGYRWAVVSEQFVLDQQGRQPIVSTTVMPAEELKSFRDVQSSVSGYARLSNQRCVETYSNVYQNEYRTVLVVTPNIRNDESFRNVSQIFSHGLSYAADNANSWICGQQEQQAANTTSQQRCDITPTNALSVLDIANFSDWKIFERTVLFCLSEPQETPCSIKYSGVIVGLLIIFTFTTLASMATILILAWKSTNKSLVCPGDAAESFLRDEDPTTMGMCLASWMNVRKLWKSPSSGKMFKAPQYRVWKGTGPYKWLCLTLIALLIVLFGLAFIAATLITARNSGREVKFFSNFGKLNHNLRPISRGSTQGELLAVAATSNVPQLVLACFWLIYQGLVSCSAYARDTARFTDDGQRLMVSKPDGEQRELWFPSLQLG
;
A
#
# COMPACT_ATOMS: atom_id res chain seq x y z
N MET A 1 -22.20 63.21 0.91
CA MET A 1 -21.58 64.01 2.01
C MET A 1 -22.17 63.78 3.40
N ARG A 2 -23.44 63.36 3.59
CA ARG A 2 -24.00 63.09 4.94
C ARG A 2 -23.53 61.77 5.58
N LEU A 3 -23.15 60.76 4.77
CA LEU A 3 -22.58 59.49 5.25
C LEU A 3 -21.12 59.58 5.73
N MET A 4 -20.34 60.56 5.24
CA MET A 4 -18.95 60.76 5.67
C MET A 4 -18.83 61.45 7.03
N ARG A 5 -19.86 62.20 7.48
CA ARG A 5 -19.90 62.81 8.82
C ARG A 5 -20.19 61.79 9.93
N LEU A 6 -21.07 60.82 9.68
CA LEU A 6 -21.43 59.78 10.64
C LEU A 6 -20.30 58.79 10.95
N ASN A 7 -19.38 58.55 10.01
CA ASN A 7 -18.20 57.70 10.27
C ASN A 7 -17.11 58.43 11.06
N ARG A 8 -16.92 59.74 10.86
CA ARG A 8 -15.96 60.52 11.66
C ARG A 8 -16.39 60.72 13.12
N GLU A 9 -17.70 60.79 13.41
CA GLU A 9 -18.19 60.83 14.79
C GLU A 9 -18.04 59.48 15.51
N LYS A 10 -18.16 58.35 14.80
CA LYS A 10 -17.88 57.02 15.38
C LYS A 10 -16.39 56.80 15.69
N GLU A 11 -15.50 57.31 14.84
CA GLU A 11 -14.05 57.26 15.08
C GLU A 11 -13.62 58.19 16.24
N ALA A 12 -14.26 59.37 16.39
CA ALA A 12 -13.97 60.29 17.50
C ALA A 12 -14.49 59.79 18.86
N VAL A 13 -15.66 59.14 18.91
CA VAL A 13 -16.19 58.57 20.16
C VAL A 13 -15.42 57.31 20.60
N SER A 14 -14.87 56.53 19.66
CA SER A 14 -14.01 55.39 19.97
C SER A 14 -12.61 55.81 20.47
N ALA A 15 -12.14 57.01 20.10
CA ALA A 15 -10.83 57.54 20.50
C ALA A 15 -10.83 58.19 21.90
N THR A 16 -12.00 58.43 22.51
CA THR A 16 -12.09 59.17 23.80
C THR A 16 -12.29 58.27 25.03
N VAL A 17 -12.37 56.93 24.85
CA VAL A 17 -12.54 55.97 25.97
C VAL A 17 -11.28 55.10 26.22
N ALA A 18 -10.24 55.24 25.40
CA ALA A 18 -8.98 54.51 25.60
C ALA A 18 -7.93 55.38 26.31
N GLY A 19 -8.20 55.74 27.56
CA GLY A 19 -7.30 56.61 28.31
C GLY A 19 -7.55 56.57 29.81
N THR A 20 -7.37 55.40 30.43
CA THR A 20 -6.93 55.27 31.84
C THR A 20 -6.63 53.80 32.15
N ASP A 21 -5.40 53.55 32.59
CA ASP A 21 -4.92 52.41 33.38
C ASP A 21 -5.51 51.03 33.10
N ASP A 22 -4.92 50.32 32.14
CA ASP A 22 -4.90 48.86 32.19
C ASP A 22 -3.45 48.37 32.07
N LYS A 23 -2.97 47.83 33.19
CA LYS A 23 -1.69 47.12 33.33
C LYS A 23 -1.50 46.21 32.13
N LYS A 24 -0.32 46.25 31.50
CA LYS A 24 0.18 45.27 30.53
C LYS A 24 -0.19 43.84 30.98
N LYS A 25 -1.32 43.34 30.50
CA LYS A 25 -1.58 41.91 30.41
C LYS A 25 -0.75 41.46 29.23
N GLU A 26 0.44 40.93 29.52
CA GLU A 26 1.17 40.07 28.59
C GLU A 26 0.15 39.07 28.02
N ALA A 27 -0.10 39.17 26.72
CA ALA A 27 -0.93 38.21 26.03
C ALA A 27 -0.26 36.83 26.18
N PRO A 28 -0.92 35.84 26.79
CA PRO A 28 -0.33 34.52 26.95
C PRO A 28 -0.21 33.87 25.56
N THR A 29 0.90 33.18 25.33
CA THR A 29 1.07 32.13 24.30
C THR A 29 1.03 32.55 22.81
N ARG A 30 2.02 33.32 22.33
CA ARG A 30 2.43 33.26 20.90
C ARG A 30 3.50 32.20 20.61
N LEU A 31 4.05 31.53 21.62
CA LEU A 31 5.19 30.63 21.48
C LEU A 31 4.87 29.26 20.82
N LEU A 32 3.59 28.87 20.74
CA LEU A 32 3.18 27.50 20.38
C LEU A 32 2.70 27.33 18.93
N TYR A 33 2.42 28.42 18.20
CA TYR A 33 1.71 28.38 16.91
C TYR A 33 2.48 29.09 15.80
N GLY A 34 3.73 28.66 15.58
CA GLY A 34 4.66 29.18 14.59
C GLY A 34 4.96 28.19 13.45
N TYR A 35 5.21 28.65 12.22
CA TYR A 35 5.78 27.79 11.14
C TYR A 35 7.06 27.06 11.60
N GLN A 36 7.91 27.72 12.39
CA GLN A 36 9.11 27.09 12.95
C GLN A 36 8.78 26.00 13.98
N SER A 37 7.81 26.24 14.86
CA SER A 37 7.33 25.24 15.82
C SER A 37 6.74 24.03 15.09
N PHE A 38 6.02 24.25 13.99
CA PHE A 38 5.50 23.18 13.13
C PHE A 38 6.60 22.29 12.54
N LEU A 39 7.71 22.87 12.06
CA LEU A 39 8.86 22.10 11.58
C LEU A 39 9.45 21.23 12.71
N VAL A 40 9.57 21.78 13.92
CA VAL A 40 10.07 21.03 15.09
C VAL A 40 9.14 19.87 15.44
N TYR A 41 7.83 20.09 15.48
CA TYR A 41 6.86 19.01 15.74
C TYR A 41 6.94 17.87 14.73
N ARG A 42 7.19 18.16 13.45
CA ARG A 42 7.38 17.13 12.42
C ARG A 42 8.66 16.33 12.61
N VAL A 43 9.76 16.97 13.02
CA VAL A 43 11.00 16.27 13.41
C VAL A 43 10.76 15.37 14.61
N ILE A 44 10.10 15.89 15.65
CA ILE A 44 9.76 15.12 16.85
C ILE A 44 8.87 13.92 16.50
N ALA A 45 7.85 14.10 15.66
CA ALA A 45 6.98 13.01 15.22
C ALA A 45 7.76 11.90 14.52
N VAL A 46 8.65 12.24 13.58
CA VAL A 46 9.50 11.24 12.90
C VAL A 46 10.51 10.61 13.87
N ALA A 47 11.03 11.35 14.84
CA ALA A 47 11.89 10.81 15.88
C ALA A 47 11.16 9.79 16.77
N ILE A 48 9.91 10.06 17.16
CA ILE A 48 9.06 9.12 17.90
C ILE A 48 8.84 7.85 17.06
N ILE A 49 8.55 7.98 15.77
CA ILE A 49 8.37 6.82 14.86
C ILE A 49 9.66 6.01 14.75
N PHE A 50 10.82 6.67 14.64
CA PHE A 50 12.12 6.01 14.63
C PHE A 50 12.35 5.21 15.92
N VAL A 51 12.17 5.83 17.09
CA VAL A 51 12.31 5.16 18.40
C VAL A 51 11.32 4.01 18.53
N PHE A 52 10.07 4.20 18.10
CA PHE A 52 9.06 3.16 18.08
C PHE A 52 9.50 1.95 17.24
N ASN A 53 9.99 2.16 16.02
CA ASN A 53 10.45 1.06 15.15
C ASN A 53 11.65 0.31 15.75
N VAL A 54 12.60 1.02 16.36
CA VAL A 54 13.75 0.42 17.05
C VAL A 54 13.29 -0.38 18.27
N ALA A 55 12.48 0.22 19.15
CA ALA A 55 11.97 -0.42 20.34
C ALA A 55 11.12 -1.65 20.00
N TRP A 56 10.27 -1.55 18.98
CA TRP A 56 9.46 -2.65 18.49
C TRP A 56 10.32 -3.79 17.96
N LEU A 57 11.37 -3.52 17.17
CA LEU A 57 12.26 -4.57 16.67
C LEU A 57 13.05 -5.26 17.79
N ILE A 58 13.54 -4.50 18.76
CA ILE A 58 14.26 -5.05 19.92
C ILE A 58 13.31 -5.94 20.73
N TRP A 59 12.13 -5.41 21.07
CA TRP A 59 11.10 -6.15 21.81
C TRP A 59 10.68 -7.41 21.06
N ALA A 60 10.43 -7.33 19.75
CA ALA A 60 10.02 -8.46 18.94
C ALA A 60 11.11 -9.54 18.86
N LYS A 61 12.39 -9.15 18.82
CA LYS A 61 13.52 -10.09 18.86
C LYS A 61 13.63 -10.79 20.22
N VAL A 62 13.48 -10.05 21.32
CA VAL A 62 13.56 -10.61 22.68
C VAL A 62 12.38 -11.53 22.95
N GLN A 63 11.17 -11.12 22.58
CA GLN A 63 9.95 -11.85 22.91
C GLN A 63 9.69 -13.05 21.98
N TYR A 64 9.89 -12.88 20.67
CA TYR A 64 9.50 -13.87 19.67
C TYR A 64 10.67 -14.63 19.03
N GLY A 65 11.90 -14.19 19.28
CA GLY A 65 13.08 -14.69 18.60
C GLY A 65 13.08 -14.36 17.10
N ILE A 66 14.15 -14.77 16.42
CA ILE A 66 14.28 -14.60 14.97
C ILE A 66 15.09 -15.75 14.37
N VAL A 67 14.55 -16.37 13.32
CA VAL A 67 15.21 -17.48 12.59
C VAL A 67 15.30 -17.08 11.12
N ARG A 68 16.50 -17.07 10.55
CA ARG A 68 16.75 -16.62 9.17
C ARG A 68 16.18 -15.22 8.86
N ASN A 69 16.24 -14.32 9.84
CA ASN A 69 15.66 -12.96 9.81
C ASN A 69 14.11 -12.89 9.74
N ILE A 70 13.42 -13.97 10.08
CA ILE A 70 11.96 -13.99 10.22
C ILE A 70 11.60 -14.44 11.64
N GLY A 71 10.78 -13.67 12.33
CA GLY A 71 10.25 -14.04 13.64
C GLY A 71 8.75 -14.33 13.57
N THR A 72 8.25 -15.23 14.43
CA THR A 72 6.82 -15.59 14.48
C THR A 72 6.19 -14.93 15.69
N ILE A 73 5.29 -13.97 15.48
CA ILE A 73 4.64 -13.18 16.53
C ILE A 73 3.59 -14.05 17.25
N GLN A 74 2.69 -14.64 16.48
CA GLN A 74 1.59 -15.44 17.01
C GLN A 74 1.21 -16.55 16.03
N ARG A 75 0.76 -17.68 16.58
CA ARG A 75 0.11 -18.77 15.85
C ARG A 75 -1.28 -18.96 16.43
N GLY A 76 -2.26 -19.22 15.58
CA GLY A 76 -3.63 -19.46 16.02
C GLY A 76 -4.60 -19.60 14.87
N ASP A 77 -5.87 -19.40 15.17
CA ASP A 77 -6.96 -19.38 14.21
C ASP A 77 -6.73 -18.33 13.09
N CYS A 78 -7.07 -18.70 11.86
CA CYS A 78 -6.79 -17.89 10.69
C CYS A 78 -7.60 -16.59 10.66
N ASP A 79 -8.86 -16.59 11.09
CA ASP A 79 -9.67 -15.37 11.14
C ASP A 79 -9.14 -14.40 12.19
N ALA A 80 -8.72 -14.92 13.35
CA ALA A 80 -8.08 -14.11 14.38
C ALA A 80 -6.74 -13.48 13.91
N ILE A 81 -5.91 -14.28 13.23
CA ILE A 81 -4.62 -13.83 12.69
C ILE A 81 -4.79 -12.81 11.57
N GLU A 82 -5.76 -13.00 10.67
CA GLU A 82 -6.05 -12.07 9.58
C GLU A 82 -6.58 -10.72 10.10
N ASN A 83 -7.45 -10.76 11.11
CA ASN A 83 -7.92 -9.56 11.80
C ASN A 83 -6.77 -8.79 12.46
N LEU A 84 -5.85 -9.49 13.13
CA LEU A 84 -4.66 -8.86 13.71
C LEU A 84 -3.74 -8.26 12.64
N ASN A 85 -3.50 -9.01 11.56
CA ASN A 85 -2.70 -8.54 10.43
C ASN A 85 -3.25 -7.25 9.83
N THR A 86 -4.56 -7.19 9.62
CA THR A 86 -5.26 -6.00 9.11
C THR A 86 -5.05 -4.80 10.03
N ARG A 87 -5.20 -4.97 11.35
CA ARG A 87 -4.98 -3.88 12.33
C ARG A 87 -3.54 -3.38 12.31
N LEU A 88 -2.56 -4.27 12.21
CA LEU A 88 -1.15 -3.91 12.14
C LEU A 88 -0.82 -3.16 10.85
N HIS A 89 -1.39 -3.55 9.71
CA HIS A 89 -1.23 -2.80 8.46
C HIS A 89 -1.84 -1.41 8.50
N VAL A 90 -2.97 -1.22 9.20
CA VAL A 90 -3.52 0.13 9.41
C VAL A 90 -2.50 1.01 10.14
N VAL A 91 -1.89 0.50 11.22
CA VAL A 91 -0.84 1.23 11.97
C VAL A 91 0.34 1.55 11.06
N ILE A 92 0.86 0.57 10.32
CA ILE A 92 2.00 0.75 9.40
C ILE A 92 1.69 1.86 8.36
N ASN A 93 0.50 1.84 7.77
CA ASN A 93 0.10 2.84 6.78
C ASN A 93 -0.03 4.24 7.39
N VAL A 94 -0.55 4.36 8.62
CA VAL A 94 -0.59 5.64 9.35
C VAL A 94 0.82 6.17 9.60
N LEU A 95 1.73 5.34 10.14
CA LEU A 95 3.11 5.75 10.43
C LEU A 95 3.86 6.19 9.16
N THR A 96 3.76 5.41 8.08
CA THR A 96 4.40 5.76 6.80
C THR A 96 3.82 7.03 6.18
N THR A 97 2.52 7.29 6.34
CA THR A 97 1.88 8.51 5.86
C THR A 97 2.36 9.74 6.63
N ILE A 98 2.53 9.64 7.96
CA ILE A 98 3.09 10.72 8.78
C ILE A 98 4.52 11.05 8.33
N VAL A 99 5.35 10.03 8.09
CA VAL A 99 6.72 10.23 7.59
C VAL A 99 6.70 10.88 6.20
N LEU A 100 5.83 10.45 5.29
CA LEU A 100 5.69 11.06 3.96
C LEU A 100 5.31 12.54 4.05
N ALA A 101 4.30 12.89 4.85
CA ALA A 101 3.85 14.26 5.04
C ALA A 101 4.96 15.15 5.64
N ALA A 102 5.67 14.64 6.65
CA ALA A 102 6.80 15.35 7.25
C ALA A 102 7.95 15.53 6.24
N SER A 103 8.37 14.46 5.57
CA SER A 103 9.43 14.47 4.56
C SER A 103 9.13 15.48 3.45
N THR A 104 7.88 15.53 2.96
CA THR A 104 7.43 16.48 1.93
C THR A 104 7.65 17.94 2.34
N THR A 105 7.36 18.29 3.59
CA THR A 105 7.57 19.66 4.10
C THR A 105 9.05 20.03 4.12
N PHE A 106 9.91 19.10 4.51
CA PHE A 106 11.36 19.31 4.51
C PHE A 106 11.97 19.28 3.11
N MET A 107 11.39 18.54 2.17
CA MET A 107 11.73 18.65 0.75
C MET A 107 11.46 20.05 0.22
N ILE A 108 10.30 20.67 0.57
CA ILE A 108 9.99 22.05 0.18
C ILE A 108 11.02 23.02 0.79
N LEU A 109 11.34 22.86 2.08
CA LEU A 109 12.34 23.70 2.75
C LEU A 109 13.72 23.58 2.10
N ALA A 110 14.17 22.37 1.79
CA ALA A 110 15.44 22.12 1.11
C ALA A 110 15.43 22.67 -0.33
N TYR A 111 14.32 22.55 -1.05
CA TYR A 111 14.19 23.05 -2.42
C TYR A 111 14.08 24.58 -2.50
N SER A 112 13.75 25.24 -1.40
CA SER A 112 13.49 26.67 -1.35
C SER A 112 14.80 27.48 -1.48
N PRO A 113 14.91 28.38 -2.47
CA PRO A 113 16.09 29.20 -2.67
C PRO A 113 16.12 30.35 -1.66
N SER A 114 17.31 30.83 -1.35
CA SER A 114 17.54 32.09 -0.64
C SER A 114 17.53 33.28 -1.60
N ARG A 115 17.46 34.50 -1.06
CA ARG A 115 17.49 35.72 -1.88
C ARG A 115 18.73 35.79 -2.77
N LEU A 116 19.92 35.54 -2.21
CA LEU A 116 21.17 35.51 -2.97
C LEU A 116 21.17 34.48 -4.12
N GLU A 117 20.61 33.28 -3.87
CA GLU A 117 20.50 32.23 -4.90
C GLU A 117 19.56 32.67 -6.03
N ILE A 118 18.50 33.43 -5.71
CA ILE A 118 17.59 34.00 -6.71
C ILE A 118 18.29 35.11 -7.50
N ASP A 119 18.95 36.06 -6.84
CA ASP A 119 19.63 37.19 -7.51
C ASP A 119 20.71 36.68 -8.48
N ALA A 120 21.50 35.68 -8.04
CA ALA A 120 22.49 35.04 -8.90
C ALA A 120 21.87 34.36 -10.14
N ALA A 121 20.70 33.74 -9.98
CA ALA A 121 19.97 33.13 -11.09
C ALA A 121 19.36 34.20 -12.03
N HIS A 122 18.82 35.26 -11.46
CA HIS A 122 18.20 36.38 -12.17
C HIS A 122 19.23 37.16 -13.01
N ALA A 123 20.46 37.33 -12.51
CA ALA A 123 21.58 37.89 -13.28
C ALA A 123 21.88 37.11 -14.58
N HIS A 124 21.48 35.83 -14.64
CA HIS A 124 21.60 34.98 -15.83
C HIS A 124 20.27 34.74 -16.55
N HIS A 125 19.26 35.60 -16.30
CA HIS A 125 17.91 35.52 -16.86
C HIS A 125 17.23 34.17 -16.62
N LYS A 126 17.43 33.61 -15.43
CA LYS A 126 16.79 32.37 -14.96
C LYS A 126 15.88 32.70 -13.78
N TRP A 127 14.71 32.07 -13.71
CA TRP A 127 13.80 32.20 -12.57
C TRP A 127 13.77 30.92 -11.75
N LEU A 128 13.63 31.09 -10.44
CA LEU A 128 13.45 30.01 -9.48
C LEU A 128 12.02 29.98 -8.96
N SER A 129 11.61 28.85 -8.39
CA SER A 129 10.26 28.68 -7.82
C SER A 129 10.34 28.64 -6.30
N THR A 130 9.56 29.45 -5.60
CA THR A 130 9.43 29.40 -4.13
C THR A 130 8.19 28.60 -3.74
N GLY A 131 8.22 27.95 -2.57
CA GLY A 131 7.06 27.23 -2.01
C GLY A 131 6.44 26.14 -2.88
N SER A 132 7.27 25.41 -3.63
CA SER A 132 6.82 24.29 -4.45
C SER A 132 7.84 23.16 -4.45
N ILE A 133 7.42 21.97 -4.87
CA ILE A 133 8.30 20.82 -5.12
C ILE A 133 8.64 20.78 -6.60
N GLY A 134 9.90 20.49 -6.93
CA GLY A 134 10.35 20.36 -8.31
C GLY A 134 11.83 19.99 -8.40
N PHE A 135 12.36 20.04 -9.62
CA PHE A 135 13.77 19.73 -9.89
C PHE A 135 14.56 20.90 -10.48
N ARG A 136 13.88 22.01 -10.77
CA ARG A 136 14.46 23.15 -11.49
C ARG A 136 15.47 23.90 -10.66
N ASN A 137 15.13 24.20 -9.40
CA ASN A 137 15.99 24.95 -8.51
C ASN A 137 17.27 24.17 -8.14
N LEU A 138 17.28 22.84 -8.28
CA LEU A 138 18.41 21.99 -7.90
C LEU A 138 19.72 22.34 -8.63
N LYS A 139 19.63 23.02 -9.78
CA LYS A 139 20.82 23.50 -10.51
C LYS A 139 21.40 24.81 -9.98
N TYR A 140 20.66 25.52 -9.13
CA TYR A 140 20.95 26.91 -8.74
C TYR A 140 21.05 27.12 -7.23
N ILE A 141 20.57 26.17 -6.42
CA ILE A 141 20.71 26.21 -4.96
C ILE A 141 22.00 25.51 -4.50
N SER A 142 22.41 25.80 -3.26
CA SER A 142 23.54 25.19 -2.55
C SER A 142 23.54 23.66 -2.59
N ARG A 143 24.74 23.07 -2.70
CA ARG A 143 24.92 21.61 -2.86
C ARG A 143 24.40 20.82 -1.67
N GLU A 144 24.49 21.39 -0.47
CA GLU A 144 23.97 20.83 0.77
C GLU A 144 22.46 20.65 0.71
N LYS A 145 21.74 21.68 0.23
CA LYS A 145 20.29 21.62 0.01
C LYS A 145 19.91 20.58 -1.04
N VAL A 146 20.67 20.51 -2.14
CA VAL A 146 20.46 19.50 -3.20
C VAL A 146 20.65 18.09 -2.64
N LEU A 147 21.74 17.85 -1.91
CA LEU A 147 22.03 16.55 -1.32
C LEU A 147 20.91 16.11 -0.36
N ILE A 148 20.47 17.00 0.53
CA ILE A 148 19.39 16.71 1.47
C ILE A 148 18.07 16.44 0.72
N TYR A 149 17.72 17.24 -0.28
CA TYR A 149 16.52 17.02 -1.09
C TYR A 149 16.54 15.64 -1.77
N VAL A 150 17.66 15.27 -2.39
CA VAL A 150 17.80 13.97 -3.08
C VAL A 150 17.73 12.82 -2.08
N ILE A 151 18.38 12.94 -0.92
CA ILE A 151 18.32 11.93 0.14
C ILE A 151 16.87 11.73 0.62
N LEU A 152 16.13 12.80 0.89
CA LEU A 152 14.73 12.73 1.32
C LEU A 152 13.82 12.05 0.30
N VAL A 153 14.02 12.34 -1.00
CA VAL A 153 13.28 11.68 -2.08
C VAL A 153 13.61 10.20 -2.15
N LEU A 154 14.91 9.85 -2.13
CA LEU A 154 15.36 8.46 -2.26
C LEU A 154 15.03 7.62 -1.02
N SER A 155 15.08 8.18 0.19
CA SER A 155 14.74 7.46 1.42
C SER A 155 13.23 7.19 1.56
N SER A 156 12.38 8.01 0.91
CA SER A 156 10.93 7.85 0.97
C SER A 156 10.44 6.67 0.12
N VAL A 157 11.12 6.34 -0.99
CA VAL A 157 10.69 5.25 -1.92
C VAL A 157 10.71 3.86 -1.24
N PRO A 158 11.80 3.42 -0.59
CA PRO A 158 11.84 2.12 0.08
C PRO A 158 10.85 2.00 1.24
N LEU A 159 10.58 3.08 1.97
CA LEU A 159 9.58 3.07 3.06
C LEU A 159 8.21 2.64 2.53
N HIS A 160 7.77 3.19 1.39
CA HIS A 160 6.47 2.83 0.81
C HIS A 160 6.46 1.47 0.11
N LEU A 161 7.60 1.02 -0.43
CA LEU A 161 7.71 -0.30 -1.06
C LEU A 161 7.77 -1.46 -0.06
N PHE A 162 8.39 -1.26 1.11
CA PHE A 162 8.66 -2.39 2.02
C PHE A 162 7.81 -2.39 3.29
N ALA A 163 7.24 -1.26 3.71
CA ALA A 163 6.58 -1.18 5.02
C ALA A 163 5.45 -2.19 5.21
N ASN A 164 4.59 -2.35 4.19
CA ASN A 164 3.48 -3.32 4.21
C ASN A 164 3.94 -4.78 4.10
N SER A 165 5.24 -5.04 3.98
CA SER A 165 5.80 -6.39 4.01
C SER A 165 6.64 -6.65 5.27
N ALA A 166 6.73 -5.66 6.18
CA ALA A 166 7.44 -5.82 7.46
C ALA A 166 6.79 -6.87 8.34
N ILE A 167 5.46 -6.95 8.27
CA ILE A 167 4.62 -7.94 8.94
C ILE A 167 3.78 -8.60 7.85
N PHE A 168 3.65 -9.91 7.89
CA PHE A 168 2.91 -10.70 6.92
C PHE A 168 2.37 -11.97 7.55
N THR A 169 1.28 -12.48 7.01
CA THR A 169 0.75 -13.78 7.39
C THR A 169 1.45 -14.88 6.60
N THR A 170 1.64 -16.02 7.25
CA THR A 170 2.00 -17.25 6.58
C THR A 170 1.06 -18.35 7.02
N MET A 171 0.64 -19.14 6.04
CA MET A 171 -0.27 -20.26 6.21
C MET A 171 0.38 -21.50 5.59
N SER A 172 0.08 -22.66 6.13
CA SER A 172 0.58 -23.93 5.60
C SER A 172 -0.27 -24.34 4.39
N ALA A 173 0.38 -24.63 3.27
CA ALA A 173 -0.24 -25.37 2.16
C ALA A 173 0.27 -26.81 2.27
N ASN A 174 -0.55 -27.70 2.81
CA ASN A 174 -0.13 -29.07 3.07
C ASN A 174 -0.25 -29.90 1.79
N GLY A 175 0.73 -30.77 1.59
CA GLY A 175 0.49 -31.93 0.73
C GLY A 175 -0.54 -32.83 1.40
N TYR A 176 -1.44 -33.39 0.61
CA TYR A 176 -2.48 -34.28 1.10
C TYR A 176 -2.43 -35.62 0.38
N ARG A 177 -2.80 -36.68 1.10
CA ARG A 177 -2.92 -38.03 0.54
C ARG A 177 -4.36 -38.23 0.08
N TRP A 178 -4.53 -38.85 -1.07
CA TRP A 178 -5.84 -39.29 -1.54
C TRP A 178 -5.82 -40.78 -1.86
N ALA A 179 -6.93 -41.46 -1.62
CA ALA A 179 -7.13 -42.85 -2.02
C ALA A 179 -8.58 -43.13 -2.36
N VAL A 180 -8.80 -43.96 -3.37
CA VAL A 180 -10.11 -44.51 -3.72
C VAL A 180 -10.21 -45.89 -3.11
N VAL A 181 -11.15 -46.07 -2.19
CA VAL A 181 -11.25 -47.27 -1.36
C VAL A 181 -12.62 -47.93 -1.48
N SER A 182 -12.71 -49.21 -1.14
CA SER A 182 -13.98 -49.91 -1.03
C SER A 182 -14.72 -49.52 0.25
N GLU A 183 -16.05 -49.65 0.25
CA GLU A 183 -16.87 -49.49 1.46
C GLU A 183 -16.39 -50.41 2.60
N GLN A 184 -15.95 -51.62 2.27
CA GLN A 184 -15.38 -52.56 3.25
C GLN A 184 -14.13 -52.03 3.96
N PHE A 185 -13.30 -51.22 3.29
CA PHE A 185 -12.12 -50.60 3.89
C PHE A 185 -12.51 -49.72 5.09
N VAL A 186 -13.63 -49.00 4.99
CA VAL A 186 -14.13 -48.11 6.05
C VAL A 186 -14.81 -48.90 7.19
N LEU A 187 -15.43 -50.03 6.85
CA LEU A 187 -16.12 -50.89 7.81
C LEU A 187 -15.15 -51.75 8.64
N ASP A 188 -14.04 -52.20 8.07
CA ASP A 188 -13.03 -53.03 8.74
C ASP A 188 -11.99 -52.20 9.51
N GLN A 189 -12.45 -51.40 10.48
CA GLN A 189 -11.58 -50.53 11.29
C GLN A 189 -10.58 -51.30 12.16
N GLN A 190 -10.85 -52.59 12.43
CA GLN A 190 -9.97 -53.46 13.22
C GLN A 190 -8.93 -54.19 12.38
N GLY A 191 -8.93 -53.99 11.05
CA GLY A 191 -7.97 -54.59 10.13
C GLY A 191 -7.99 -56.13 10.17
N ARG A 192 -9.18 -56.72 10.34
CA ARG A 192 -9.33 -58.18 10.42
C ARG A 192 -9.12 -58.84 9.06
N GLN A 193 -9.30 -58.09 7.97
CA GLN A 193 -9.18 -58.54 6.61
C GLN A 193 -7.93 -57.95 5.96
N PRO A 194 -7.29 -58.67 5.01
CA PRO A 194 -6.16 -58.14 4.28
C PRO A 194 -6.59 -56.95 3.41
N ILE A 195 -5.74 -55.92 3.35
CA ILE A 195 -5.90 -54.83 2.38
C ILE A 195 -5.31 -55.28 1.06
N VAL A 196 -6.13 -55.29 0.00
CA VAL A 196 -5.72 -55.62 -1.36
C VAL A 196 -5.70 -54.35 -2.20
N SER A 197 -4.54 -54.00 -2.73
CA SER A 197 -4.38 -52.89 -3.67
C SER A 197 -4.50 -53.41 -5.11
N THR A 198 -5.28 -52.74 -5.96
CA THR A 198 -5.31 -53.04 -7.40
C THR A 198 -4.15 -52.39 -8.16
N THR A 199 -3.46 -51.44 -7.54
CA THR A 199 -2.24 -50.80 -8.06
C THR A 199 -1.00 -51.35 -7.34
N VAL A 200 0.16 -51.30 -7.99
CA VAL A 200 1.44 -51.65 -7.37
C VAL A 200 1.69 -50.69 -6.21
N MET A 201 1.75 -51.21 -4.99
CA MET A 201 1.92 -50.43 -3.77
C MET A 201 3.10 -50.99 -2.95
N PRO A 202 4.08 -50.15 -2.58
CA PRO A 202 5.16 -50.55 -1.67
C PRO A 202 4.63 -51.01 -0.31
N ALA A 203 5.32 -51.96 0.33
CA ALA A 203 4.91 -52.50 1.62
C ALA A 203 4.80 -51.44 2.74
N GLU A 204 5.66 -50.41 2.71
CA GLU A 204 5.60 -49.28 3.65
C GLU A 204 4.34 -48.44 3.48
N GLU A 205 3.91 -48.21 2.24
CA GLU A 205 2.70 -47.44 1.95
C GLU A 205 1.46 -48.22 2.36
N LEU A 206 1.45 -49.53 2.12
CA LEU A 206 0.38 -50.43 2.57
C LEU A 206 0.27 -50.48 4.10
N LYS A 207 1.40 -50.38 4.82
CA LYS A 207 1.42 -50.22 6.28
C LYS A 207 0.78 -48.90 6.69
N SER A 208 1.11 -47.79 6.02
CA SER A 208 0.49 -46.49 6.31
C SER A 208 -1.03 -46.49 6.11
N PHE A 209 -1.53 -47.23 5.12
CA PHE A 209 -2.97 -47.37 4.91
C PHE A 209 -3.68 -48.22 5.97
N ARG A 210 -2.98 -49.13 6.67
CA ARG A 210 -3.55 -49.78 7.86
C ARG A 210 -3.73 -48.78 9.00
N ASP A 211 -2.76 -47.89 9.20
CA ASP A 211 -2.86 -46.84 10.23
C ASP A 211 -4.04 -45.89 9.89
N VAL A 212 -4.18 -45.54 8.61
CA VAL A 212 -5.34 -44.78 8.11
C VAL A 212 -6.65 -45.54 8.37
N GLN A 213 -6.73 -46.84 8.04
CA GLN A 213 -7.91 -47.68 8.27
C GLN A 213 -8.34 -47.71 9.74
N SER A 214 -7.38 -47.78 10.66
CA SER A 214 -7.64 -47.79 12.11
C SER A 214 -8.12 -46.44 12.66
N SER A 215 -7.84 -45.34 11.96
CA SER A 215 -8.15 -43.97 12.38
C SER A 215 -9.33 -43.33 11.64
N VAL A 216 -10.00 -44.09 10.75
CA VAL A 216 -11.13 -43.61 9.93
C VAL A 216 -12.27 -43.00 10.76
N SER A 217 -12.47 -43.46 11.99
CA SER A 217 -13.51 -42.93 12.89
C SER A 217 -13.36 -41.43 13.21
N GLY A 218 -12.14 -40.88 13.11
CA GLY A 218 -11.86 -39.45 13.29
C GLY A 218 -12.06 -38.60 12.04
N TYR A 219 -12.38 -39.20 10.89
CA TYR A 219 -12.52 -38.48 9.63
C TYR A 219 -13.91 -37.85 9.51
N ALA A 220 -13.97 -36.64 8.98
CA ALA A 220 -15.22 -35.96 8.69
C ALA A 220 -15.84 -36.54 7.42
N ARG A 221 -17.12 -36.93 7.51
CA ARG A 221 -17.90 -37.37 6.34
C ARG A 221 -18.36 -36.15 5.53
N LEU A 222 -17.89 -36.06 4.29
CA LEU A 222 -18.25 -35.01 3.34
C LEU A 222 -19.17 -35.58 2.25
N SER A 223 -20.13 -34.77 1.81
CA SER A 223 -20.90 -35.05 0.58
C SER A 223 -19.99 -34.94 -0.65
N ASN A 224 -20.38 -35.58 -1.75
CA ASN A 224 -19.62 -35.52 -3.01
C ASN A 224 -19.38 -34.07 -3.45
N GLN A 225 -20.40 -33.21 -3.38
CA GLN A 225 -20.27 -31.79 -3.67
C GLN A 225 -19.23 -31.12 -2.78
N ARG A 226 -19.35 -31.26 -1.44
CA ARG A 226 -18.44 -30.60 -0.51
C ARG A 226 -17.01 -31.12 -0.66
N CYS A 227 -16.84 -32.41 -0.93
CA CYS A 227 -15.55 -33.02 -1.18
C CYS A 227 -14.87 -32.42 -2.42
N VAL A 228 -15.56 -32.39 -3.55
CA VAL A 228 -15.03 -31.82 -4.80
C VAL A 228 -14.73 -30.32 -4.62
N GLU A 229 -15.63 -29.55 -4.01
CA GLU A 229 -15.39 -28.13 -3.73
C GLU A 229 -14.17 -27.92 -2.85
N THR A 230 -14.02 -28.70 -1.78
CA THR A 230 -12.89 -28.59 -0.83
C THR A 230 -11.57 -28.89 -1.52
N TYR A 231 -11.46 -30.04 -2.19
CA TYR A 231 -10.19 -30.50 -2.80
C TYR A 231 -9.89 -29.90 -4.18
N SER A 232 -10.85 -29.18 -4.78
CA SER A 232 -10.57 -28.39 -5.97
C SER A 232 -9.66 -27.19 -5.69
N ASN A 233 -9.55 -26.74 -4.43
CA ASN A 233 -8.53 -25.77 -4.04
C ASN A 233 -7.15 -26.45 -3.99
N VAL A 234 -6.22 -26.00 -4.83
CA VAL A 234 -4.85 -26.55 -4.91
C VAL A 234 -4.07 -26.36 -3.62
N TYR A 235 -4.42 -25.33 -2.82
CA TYR A 235 -3.80 -25.05 -1.54
C TYR A 235 -4.66 -25.59 -0.39
N GLN A 236 -4.48 -26.86 -0.04
CA GLN A 236 -5.16 -27.48 1.10
C GLN A 236 -4.58 -27.02 2.44
N ASN A 237 -5.46 -26.55 3.32
CA ASN A 237 -5.12 -26.07 4.66
C ASN A 237 -6.10 -26.59 5.75
N GLU A 238 -7.26 -27.12 5.37
CA GLU A 238 -8.27 -27.65 6.30
C GLU A 238 -8.18 -29.17 6.51
N TYR A 239 -7.63 -29.90 5.54
CA TYR A 239 -7.61 -31.35 5.54
C TYR A 239 -6.30 -31.91 4.99
N ARG A 240 -5.96 -33.16 5.37
CA ARG A 240 -4.70 -33.81 4.95
C ARG A 240 -4.85 -35.15 4.25
N THR A 241 -5.82 -35.99 4.61
CA THR A 241 -6.04 -37.29 3.96
C THR A 241 -7.48 -37.35 3.50
N VAL A 242 -7.72 -37.71 2.24
CA VAL A 242 -9.06 -37.95 1.70
C VAL A 242 -9.20 -39.39 1.23
N LEU A 243 -10.26 -40.04 1.69
CA LEU A 243 -10.70 -41.34 1.22
C LEU A 243 -11.97 -41.17 0.42
N VAL A 244 -11.92 -41.52 -0.85
CA VAL A 244 -13.08 -41.54 -1.74
C VAL A 244 -13.68 -42.93 -1.68
N VAL A 245 -14.84 -43.07 -1.07
CA VAL A 245 -15.45 -44.36 -0.79
C VAL A 245 -16.33 -44.77 -1.97
N THR A 246 -16.10 -45.97 -2.48
CA THR A 246 -16.84 -46.54 -3.61
C THR A 246 -17.48 -47.89 -3.22
N PRO A 247 -18.55 -48.34 -3.91
CA PRO A 247 -19.16 -49.62 -3.60
C PRO A 247 -18.19 -50.80 -3.76
N ASN A 248 -18.37 -51.83 -2.93
CA ASN A 248 -17.63 -53.09 -3.07
C ASN A 248 -17.86 -53.71 -4.47
N ILE A 249 -16.87 -54.43 -4.98
CA ILE A 249 -17.02 -55.19 -6.23
C ILE A 249 -17.97 -56.35 -5.96
N ARG A 250 -19.21 -56.26 -6.48
CA ARG A 250 -20.27 -57.24 -6.22
C ARG A 250 -20.10 -58.57 -6.99
N ASN A 251 -19.33 -58.53 -8.08
CA ASN A 251 -19.29 -59.59 -9.09
C ASN A 251 -18.34 -60.75 -8.77
N ASP A 252 -17.57 -60.66 -7.68
CA ASP A 252 -16.68 -61.73 -7.24
C ASP A 252 -16.83 -61.91 -5.73
N GLU A 253 -17.37 -63.07 -5.33
CA GLU A 253 -17.62 -63.40 -3.92
C GLU A 253 -16.35 -63.36 -3.08
N SER A 254 -15.19 -63.58 -3.70
CA SER A 254 -13.86 -63.55 -3.08
C SER A 254 -13.47 -62.17 -2.53
N PHE A 255 -14.06 -61.09 -3.07
CA PHE A 255 -13.72 -59.71 -2.72
C PHE A 255 -14.81 -58.97 -1.94
N ARG A 256 -15.95 -59.61 -1.62
CA ARG A 256 -17.05 -58.95 -0.91
C ARG A 256 -16.69 -58.48 0.50
N ASN A 257 -15.78 -59.19 1.16
CA ASN A 257 -15.35 -58.90 2.53
C ASN A 257 -13.90 -58.42 2.60
N VAL A 258 -13.29 -58.03 1.48
CA VAL A 258 -11.89 -57.61 1.43
C VAL A 258 -11.80 -56.09 1.37
N SER A 259 -10.92 -55.52 2.19
CA SER A 259 -10.60 -54.08 2.15
C SER A 259 -9.79 -53.79 0.89
N GLN A 260 -10.27 -52.93 0.00
CA GLN A 260 -9.60 -52.68 -1.28
C GLN A 260 -9.20 -51.22 -1.44
N ILE A 261 -8.02 -51.00 -2.04
CA ILE A 261 -7.55 -49.70 -2.50
C ILE A 261 -7.45 -49.77 -4.03
N PHE A 262 -8.25 -48.96 -4.70
CA PHE A 262 -8.34 -48.95 -6.16
C PHE A 262 -7.29 -48.06 -6.82
N SER A 263 -7.00 -46.93 -6.19
CA SER A 263 -6.03 -45.95 -6.64
C SER A 263 -5.64 -45.06 -5.48
N HIS A 264 -4.43 -44.51 -5.51
CA HIS A 264 -3.91 -43.68 -4.44
C HIS A 264 -2.82 -42.74 -4.95
N GLY A 265 -2.54 -41.70 -4.19
CA GLY A 265 -1.45 -40.79 -4.49
C GLY A 265 -1.22 -39.74 -3.43
N LEU A 266 -0.15 -38.96 -3.66
CA LEU A 266 0.19 -37.77 -2.88
C LEU A 266 0.05 -36.56 -3.78
N SER A 267 -0.72 -35.58 -3.30
CA SER A 267 -0.90 -34.30 -3.96
C SER A 267 -0.16 -33.23 -3.18
N TYR A 268 0.67 -32.46 -3.85
CA TYR A 268 1.36 -31.30 -3.28
C TYR A 268 0.86 -30.02 -3.94
N ALA A 269 0.97 -28.89 -3.25
CA ALA A 269 0.56 -27.58 -3.79
C ALA A 269 1.37 -27.23 -5.06
N ALA A 270 0.82 -27.59 -6.22
CA ALA A 270 1.41 -27.43 -7.55
C ALA A 270 0.32 -27.44 -8.64
N ASP A 271 0.69 -27.04 -9.85
CA ASP A 271 -0.20 -27.00 -11.03
C ASP A 271 -0.67 -28.41 -11.44
N ASN A 272 -1.74 -28.92 -10.81
CA ASN A 272 -2.44 -30.22 -11.00
C ASN A 272 -2.69 -31.03 -9.71
N ALA A 273 -2.51 -30.45 -8.51
CA ALA A 273 -2.69 -31.19 -7.25
C ALA A 273 -4.06 -31.88 -7.09
N ASN A 274 -5.09 -31.38 -7.77
CA ASN A 274 -6.47 -31.84 -7.76
C ASN A 274 -6.83 -32.73 -8.97
N SER A 275 -5.86 -33.13 -9.80
CA SER A 275 -6.10 -33.90 -11.03
C SER A 275 -6.73 -35.28 -10.78
N TRP A 276 -6.48 -35.85 -9.62
CA TRP A 276 -7.04 -37.14 -9.21
C TRP A 276 -8.58 -37.12 -9.14
N ILE A 277 -9.20 -35.95 -8.93
CA ILE A 277 -10.67 -35.83 -8.88
C ILE A 277 -11.31 -36.24 -10.22
N CYS A 278 -10.59 -36.06 -11.33
CA CYS A 278 -11.02 -36.49 -12.66
C CYS A 278 -10.72 -37.97 -12.96
N GLY A 279 -10.07 -38.72 -12.05
CA GLY A 279 -9.92 -40.18 -12.16
C GLY A 279 -9.03 -40.70 -13.30
N GLN A 280 -8.02 -39.94 -13.73
CA GLN A 280 -7.12 -40.23 -14.88
C GLN A 280 -7.82 -40.46 -16.23
N GLN A 281 -7.98 -39.38 -16.99
CA GLN A 281 -7.86 -39.40 -18.47
C GLN A 281 -6.38 -39.34 -18.92
N GLU A 282 -5.43 -39.84 -18.12
CA GLU A 282 -3.99 -39.64 -18.40
C GLU A 282 -3.31 -40.83 -19.11
N GLN A 283 -3.97 -42.00 -19.22
CA GLN A 283 -3.35 -43.20 -19.82
C GLN A 283 -3.84 -43.56 -21.25
N GLN A 284 -4.72 -42.79 -21.89
CA GLN A 284 -5.22 -43.08 -23.25
C GLN A 284 -4.93 -42.01 -24.31
N ALA A 285 -4.08 -41.02 -24.05
CA ALA A 285 -3.73 -39.99 -25.04
C ALA A 285 -2.23 -39.98 -25.39
N ALA A 286 -1.69 -41.13 -25.83
CA ALA A 286 -0.41 -41.12 -26.55
C ALA A 286 -0.56 -40.62 -28.01
N ASN A 287 -1.79 -40.40 -28.51
CA ASN A 287 -2.05 -40.11 -29.93
C ASN A 287 -3.04 -38.96 -30.23
N THR A 288 -3.36 -38.07 -29.28
CA THR A 288 -4.19 -36.89 -29.56
C THR A 288 -3.58 -35.61 -29.00
N THR A 289 -3.53 -34.58 -29.85
CA THR A 289 -2.91 -33.25 -29.66
C THR A 289 -3.61 -32.35 -28.62
N SER A 290 -4.56 -32.88 -27.84
CA SER A 290 -5.25 -32.15 -26.77
C SER A 290 -5.15 -32.93 -25.45
N GLN A 291 -4.06 -32.73 -24.71
CA GLN A 291 -4.04 -33.04 -23.28
C GLN A 291 -5.11 -32.20 -22.59
N GLN A 292 -6.28 -32.79 -22.31
CA GLN A 292 -7.30 -32.12 -21.51
C GLN A 292 -6.84 -32.16 -20.05
N ARG A 293 -6.09 -31.13 -19.64
CA ARG A 293 -5.70 -30.93 -18.24
C ARG A 293 -6.98 -30.93 -17.39
N CYS A 294 -7.00 -31.74 -16.33
CA CYS A 294 -8.01 -31.67 -15.28
C CYS A 294 -7.81 -30.38 -14.48
N ASP A 295 -8.32 -29.27 -15.01
CA ASP A 295 -8.36 -27.96 -14.33
C ASP A 295 -9.72 -27.81 -13.63
N ILE A 296 -9.87 -28.52 -12.51
CA ILE A 296 -11.10 -28.54 -11.74
C ILE A 296 -11.09 -27.44 -10.67
N THR A 297 -12.20 -26.71 -10.60
CA THR A 297 -12.48 -25.63 -9.65
C THR A 297 -13.87 -25.86 -9.07
N PRO A 298 -14.23 -25.23 -7.93
CA PRO A 298 -15.56 -25.39 -7.34
C PRO A 298 -16.70 -25.10 -8.32
N THR A 299 -16.45 -24.28 -9.35
CA THR A 299 -17.48 -23.77 -10.26
C THR A 299 -17.55 -24.45 -11.62
N ASN A 300 -16.47 -25.08 -12.09
CA ASN A 300 -16.49 -25.84 -13.34
C ASN A 300 -16.51 -27.36 -13.09
N ALA A 301 -16.56 -27.80 -11.82
CA ALA A 301 -16.54 -29.21 -11.44
C ALA A 301 -17.56 -30.07 -12.20
N LEU A 302 -18.83 -29.65 -12.29
CA LEU A 302 -19.86 -30.39 -13.02
C LEU A 302 -19.52 -30.55 -14.51
N SER A 303 -19.05 -29.49 -15.16
CA SER A 303 -18.67 -29.51 -16.58
C SER A 303 -17.40 -30.31 -16.86
N VAL A 304 -16.42 -30.25 -15.95
CA VAL A 304 -15.14 -30.97 -16.11
C VAL A 304 -15.32 -32.46 -15.87
N LEU A 305 -16.18 -32.83 -14.93
CA LEU A 305 -16.52 -34.22 -14.61
C LEU A 305 -17.59 -34.80 -15.56
N ASP A 306 -18.18 -33.99 -16.44
CA ASP A 306 -19.29 -34.36 -17.32
C ASP A 306 -20.48 -34.99 -16.57
N ILE A 307 -20.90 -34.35 -15.47
CA ILE A 307 -22.00 -34.81 -14.61
C ILE A 307 -23.05 -33.72 -14.42
N ALA A 308 -24.32 -34.13 -14.35
CA ALA A 308 -25.44 -33.23 -14.04
C ALA A 308 -25.60 -32.99 -12.53
N ASN A 309 -25.23 -33.99 -11.72
CA ASN A 309 -25.31 -33.94 -10.27
C ASN A 309 -24.05 -34.57 -9.64
N PHE A 310 -23.58 -34.04 -8.50
CA PHE A 310 -22.44 -34.61 -7.77
C PHE A 310 -22.71 -36.04 -7.26
N SER A 311 -23.96 -36.48 -7.20
CA SER A 311 -24.32 -37.89 -6.94
C SER A 311 -23.86 -38.84 -8.05
N ASP A 312 -23.73 -38.34 -9.28
CA ASP A 312 -23.28 -39.11 -10.45
C ASP A 312 -21.75 -39.12 -10.61
N TRP A 313 -21.04 -38.48 -9.68
CA TRP A 313 -19.58 -38.40 -9.71
C TRP A 313 -18.98 -39.80 -9.72
N LYS A 314 -18.16 -40.05 -10.76
CA LYS A 314 -17.37 -41.26 -10.92
C LYS A 314 -15.89 -40.93 -10.90
N ILE A 315 -15.12 -41.84 -10.32
CA ILE A 315 -13.67 -41.80 -10.30
C ILE A 315 -13.15 -43.19 -10.69
N PHE A 316 -12.26 -43.28 -11.69
CA PHE A 316 -11.80 -44.56 -12.25
C PHE A 316 -12.97 -45.53 -12.57
N GLU A 317 -14.01 -45.00 -13.24
CA GLU A 317 -15.25 -45.70 -13.61
C GLU A 317 -16.13 -46.20 -12.43
N ARG A 318 -15.82 -45.80 -11.19
CA ARG A 318 -16.57 -46.20 -9.99
C ARG A 318 -17.40 -45.05 -9.46
N THR A 319 -18.65 -45.33 -9.10
CA THR A 319 -19.51 -44.34 -8.43
C THR A 319 -18.98 -44.02 -7.04
N VAL A 320 -18.95 -42.74 -6.70
CA VAL A 320 -18.52 -42.27 -5.38
C VAL A 320 -19.73 -42.21 -4.45
N LEU A 321 -19.67 -42.92 -3.32
CA LEU A 321 -20.72 -42.90 -2.29
C LEU A 321 -20.62 -41.65 -1.42
N PHE A 322 -19.42 -41.37 -0.90
CA PHE A 322 -19.08 -40.21 -0.08
C PHE A 322 -17.56 -40.08 0.06
N CYS A 323 -17.09 -38.95 0.59
CA CYS A 323 -15.71 -38.78 0.98
C CYS A 323 -15.56 -38.79 2.50
N LEU A 324 -14.43 -39.30 2.98
CA LEU A 324 -13.96 -39.12 4.34
C LEU A 324 -12.70 -38.29 4.30
N SER A 325 -12.70 -37.17 5.00
CA SER A 325 -11.58 -36.26 5.03
C SER A 325 -11.07 -36.07 6.44
N GLU A 326 -9.76 -36.21 6.59
CA GLU A 326 -9.10 -36.06 7.86
C GLU A 326 -8.89 -34.58 8.19
N PRO A 327 -9.62 -34.04 9.19
CA PRO A 327 -9.50 -32.64 9.55
C PRO A 327 -8.10 -32.35 10.08
N GLN A 328 -7.55 -31.23 9.65
CA GLN A 328 -6.28 -30.73 10.16
C GLN A 328 -6.40 -29.24 10.46
N GLU A 329 -6.23 -28.89 11.72
CA GLU A 329 -6.01 -27.49 12.09
C GLU A 329 -4.61 -27.09 11.62
N THR A 330 -4.52 -26.30 10.54
CA THR A 330 -3.28 -25.63 10.18
C THR A 330 -3.26 -24.25 10.83
N PRO A 331 -2.44 -24.02 11.88
CA PRO A 331 -2.41 -22.72 12.51
C PRO A 331 -1.85 -21.69 11.52
N CYS A 332 -2.64 -20.66 11.23
CA CYS A 332 -2.11 -19.46 10.61
C CYS A 332 -1.10 -18.82 11.56
N SER A 333 -0.10 -18.15 10.97
CA SER A 333 0.90 -17.46 11.76
C SER A 333 1.17 -16.09 11.20
N ILE A 334 1.26 -15.11 12.09
CA ILE A 334 1.73 -13.78 11.73
C ILE A 334 3.21 -13.68 12.04
N LYS A 335 3.97 -13.25 11.03
CA LYS A 335 5.43 -13.18 11.06
C LYS A 335 5.89 -11.77 10.78
N TYR A 336 7.10 -11.48 11.21
CA TYR A 336 7.79 -10.24 10.85
C TYR A 336 9.13 -10.52 10.18
N SER A 337 9.51 -9.66 9.24
CA SER A 337 10.83 -9.69 8.61
C SER A 337 11.76 -8.68 9.30
N GLY A 338 12.76 -9.19 10.01
CA GLY A 338 13.77 -8.34 10.66
C GLY A 338 14.62 -7.55 9.66
N VAL A 339 14.84 -8.09 8.44
CA VAL A 339 15.54 -7.35 7.37
C VAL A 339 14.71 -6.14 6.95
N ILE A 340 13.42 -6.34 6.66
CA ILE A 340 12.55 -5.26 6.19
C ILE A 340 12.41 -4.20 7.28
N VAL A 341 12.16 -4.59 8.53
CA VAL A 341 12.06 -3.65 9.65
C VAL A 341 13.39 -2.90 9.85
N GLY A 342 14.53 -3.59 9.71
CA GLY A 342 15.85 -2.96 9.72
C GLY A 342 16.03 -1.91 8.62
N LEU A 343 15.59 -2.19 7.40
CA LEU A 343 15.58 -1.21 6.30
C LEU A 343 14.69 -0.01 6.63
N LEU A 344 13.49 -0.24 7.19
CA LEU A 344 12.62 0.86 7.61
C LEU A 344 13.28 1.76 8.66
N ILE A 345 13.99 1.18 9.63
CA ILE A 345 14.77 1.92 10.63
C ILE A 345 15.85 2.77 9.96
N ILE A 346 16.63 2.20 9.04
CA ILE A 346 17.71 2.91 8.32
C ILE A 346 17.15 4.08 7.50
N PHE A 347 16.08 3.86 6.73
CA PHE A 347 15.49 4.92 5.91
C PHE A 347 14.76 5.98 6.73
N THR A 348 14.13 5.60 7.85
CA THR A 348 13.52 6.55 8.78
C THR A 348 14.60 7.39 9.48
N PHE A 349 15.71 6.78 9.91
CA PHE A 349 16.86 7.50 10.47
C PHE A 349 17.46 8.47 9.46
N THR A 350 17.69 8.02 8.23
CA THR A 350 18.22 8.86 7.16
C THR A 350 17.32 10.06 6.91
N THR A 351 16.00 9.83 6.85
CA THR A 351 14.99 10.88 6.70
C THR A 351 15.04 11.87 7.87
N LEU A 352 15.07 11.36 9.11
CA LEU A 352 15.18 12.17 10.32
C LEU A 352 16.44 13.02 10.36
N ALA A 353 17.60 12.43 10.05
CA ALA A 353 18.89 13.10 10.02
C ALA A 353 18.90 14.21 8.96
N SER A 354 18.36 13.94 7.77
CA SER A 354 18.18 14.95 6.71
C SER A 354 17.27 16.10 7.14
N MET A 355 16.13 15.80 7.78
CA MET A 355 15.20 16.81 8.31
C MET A 355 15.86 17.68 9.39
N ALA A 356 16.54 17.07 10.35
CA ALA A 356 17.25 17.78 11.40
C ALA A 356 18.38 18.66 10.82
N THR A 357 19.14 18.13 9.85
CA THR A 357 20.22 18.86 9.20
C THR A 357 19.71 20.10 8.49
N ILE A 358 18.68 19.99 7.64
CA ILE A 358 18.14 21.16 6.94
C ILE A 358 17.48 22.16 7.90
N LEU A 359 16.88 21.70 8.99
CA LEU A 359 16.32 22.58 10.02
C LEU A 359 17.43 23.41 10.70
N ILE A 360 18.53 22.76 11.09
CA ILE A 360 19.69 23.43 11.68
C ILE A 360 20.32 24.41 10.68
N LEU A 361 20.46 24.01 9.41
CA LEU A 361 20.96 24.91 8.36
C LEU A 361 20.04 26.13 8.18
N ALA A 362 18.71 25.94 8.19
CA ALA A 362 17.75 27.03 8.08
C ALA A 362 17.76 27.98 9.28
N TRP A 363 18.15 27.51 10.47
CA TRP A 363 18.33 28.35 11.65
C TRP A 363 19.66 29.09 11.69
N LYS A 364 20.75 28.45 11.23
CA LYS A 364 22.09 29.06 11.20
C LYS A 364 22.29 30.02 10.04
N SER A 365 21.56 29.83 8.94
CA SER A 365 21.72 30.66 7.74
C SER A 365 21.27 32.09 7.99
N THR A 366 22.17 33.04 7.74
CA THR A 366 21.85 34.47 7.64
C THR A 366 20.96 34.76 6.43
N ASN A 367 21.15 33.99 5.35
CA ASN A 367 20.35 34.05 4.14
C ASN A 367 19.11 33.18 4.29
N LYS A 368 17.97 33.81 4.58
CA LYS A 368 16.69 33.12 4.76
C LYS A 368 16.28 32.41 3.45
N SER A 369 15.95 31.12 3.54
CA SER A 369 15.26 30.42 2.45
C SER A 369 13.85 30.99 2.30
N LEU A 370 13.44 31.28 1.06
CA LEU A 370 12.13 31.84 0.74
C LEU A 370 11.16 30.70 0.46
N VAL A 371 10.43 30.28 1.49
CA VAL A 371 9.65 29.04 1.50
C VAL A 371 8.23 29.24 0.95
N CYS A 372 7.79 30.48 0.80
CA CYS A 372 6.52 30.80 0.14
C CYS A 372 6.63 32.02 -0.78
N PRO A 373 5.63 32.25 -1.65
CA PRO A 373 5.57 33.46 -2.47
C PRO A 373 5.57 34.77 -1.67
N GLY A 374 5.00 34.75 -0.45
CA GLY A 374 5.03 35.91 0.42
C GLY A 374 6.42 36.22 0.98
N ASP A 375 7.23 35.22 1.31
CA ASP A 375 8.65 35.44 1.67
C ASP A 375 9.41 36.10 0.53
N ALA A 376 9.12 35.70 -0.72
CA ALA A 376 9.70 36.33 -1.89
C ALA A 376 9.25 37.79 -2.03
N ALA A 377 7.94 38.05 -1.95
CA ALA A 377 7.41 39.40 -2.03
C ALA A 377 7.98 40.33 -0.94
N GLU A 378 8.05 39.84 0.29
CA GLU A 378 8.64 40.55 1.43
C GLU A 378 10.10 40.90 1.18
N SER A 379 10.89 39.94 0.68
CA SER A 379 12.28 40.17 0.34
C SER A 379 12.46 41.20 -0.78
N PHE A 380 11.68 41.11 -1.87
CA PHE A 380 11.77 42.03 -3.01
C PHE A 380 11.25 43.44 -2.70
N LEU A 381 10.36 43.59 -1.71
CA LEU A 381 9.89 44.90 -1.24
C LEU A 381 10.91 45.58 -0.32
N ARG A 382 11.71 44.81 0.43
CA ARG A 382 12.80 45.38 1.26
C ARG A 382 14.02 45.75 0.42
N ASP A 383 14.35 44.91 -0.55
CA ASP A 383 15.50 45.08 -1.43
C ASP A 383 15.08 44.77 -2.87
N GLU A 384 15.06 45.78 -3.73
CA GLU A 384 14.57 45.67 -5.10
C GLU A 384 15.55 44.89 -5.96
N ASP A 385 15.04 44.04 -6.87
CA ASP A 385 15.90 43.33 -7.82
C ASP A 385 16.06 44.14 -9.13
N PRO A 386 17.27 44.68 -9.41
CA PRO A 386 17.50 45.53 -10.58
C PRO A 386 17.27 44.80 -11.90
N THR A 387 17.42 43.47 -11.93
CA THR A 387 17.22 42.67 -13.15
C THR A 387 15.76 42.49 -13.54
N THR A 388 14.82 42.81 -12.64
CA THR A 388 13.38 42.71 -12.89
C THR A 388 12.69 44.08 -12.95
N MET A 389 13.47 45.16 -12.94
CA MET A 389 12.96 46.52 -13.07
C MET A 389 12.14 46.68 -14.36
N GLY A 390 10.93 47.24 -14.24
CA GLY A 390 10.00 47.39 -15.36
C GLY A 390 9.25 46.12 -15.76
N MET A 391 9.52 44.96 -15.14
CA MET A 391 8.88 43.68 -15.47
C MET A 391 7.57 43.42 -14.69
N CYS A 392 6.84 44.46 -14.30
CA CYS A 392 5.60 44.32 -13.54
C CYS A 392 4.59 43.40 -14.25
N LEU A 393 3.96 42.51 -13.46
CA LEU A 393 3.02 41.47 -13.95
C LEU A 393 3.63 40.51 -14.99
N ALA A 394 4.94 40.27 -14.93
CA ALA A 394 5.58 39.19 -15.68
C ALA A 394 4.97 37.83 -15.29
N SER A 395 4.77 36.97 -16.29
CA SER A 395 4.40 35.57 -16.11
C SER A 395 5.51 34.66 -16.63
N TRP A 396 5.47 33.40 -16.25
CA TRP A 396 6.45 32.41 -16.72
C TRP A 396 6.51 32.29 -18.26
N MET A 397 5.43 32.68 -18.96
CA MET A 397 5.34 32.63 -20.43
C MET A 397 6.17 33.72 -21.11
N ASN A 398 6.30 34.91 -20.49
CA ASN A 398 6.95 36.06 -21.11
C ASN A 398 8.17 36.59 -20.35
N VAL A 399 8.46 36.09 -19.14
CA VAL A 399 9.61 36.53 -18.32
C VAL A 399 10.95 36.48 -19.08
N ARG A 400 11.19 35.41 -19.87
CA ARG A 400 12.38 35.31 -20.72
C ARG A 400 12.47 36.37 -21.80
N LYS A 401 11.32 36.79 -22.35
CA LYS A 401 11.27 37.84 -23.37
C LYS A 401 11.53 39.19 -22.73
N LEU A 402 10.96 39.44 -21.56
CA LEU A 402 11.13 40.67 -20.80
C LEU A 402 12.59 40.90 -20.36
N TRP A 403 13.31 39.86 -19.93
CA TRP A 403 14.74 39.99 -19.65
C TRP A 403 15.59 40.34 -20.89
N LYS A 404 15.20 39.89 -22.08
CA LYS A 404 15.92 40.21 -23.33
C LYS A 404 15.56 41.57 -23.90
N SER A 405 14.31 41.98 -23.71
CA SER A 405 13.74 43.22 -24.22
C SER A 405 12.82 43.77 -23.13
N PRO A 406 13.36 44.57 -22.20
CA PRO A 406 12.57 45.21 -21.16
C PRO A 406 11.49 46.07 -21.80
N SER A 407 10.24 45.91 -21.37
CA SER A 407 9.13 46.77 -21.75
C SER A 407 8.73 47.62 -20.56
N SER A 408 7.98 48.71 -20.80
CA SER A 408 7.20 49.30 -19.72
C SER A 408 6.26 48.23 -19.14
N GLY A 409 6.09 48.22 -17.82
CA GLY A 409 5.30 47.22 -17.10
C GLY A 409 3.91 47.05 -17.71
N LYS A 410 3.35 45.85 -17.62
CA LYS A 410 2.02 45.61 -18.19
C LYS A 410 0.95 46.35 -17.40
N MET A 411 0.00 46.94 -18.11
CA MET A 411 -1.25 47.39 -17.49
C MET A 411 -2.00 46.18 -16.93
N PHE A 412 -2.34 46.24 -15.65
CA PHE A 412 -3.18 45.23 -15.02
C PHE A 412 -4.53 45.20 -15.74
N LYS A 413 -4.86 44.05 -16.30
CA LYS A 413 -6.23 43.73 -16.68
C LYS A 413 -6.73 42.81 -15.58
N ALA A 414 -8.01 42.94 -15.21
CA ALA A 414 -8.66 42.09 -14.20
C ALA A 414 -9.50 40.98 -14.88
N PRO A 415 -8.90 40.03 -15.62
CA PRO A 415 -9.65 38.88 -16.08
C PRO A 415 -9.99 37.99 -14.88
N GLN A 416 -11.22 37.48 -14.86
CA GLN A 416 -11.61 36.48 -13.88
C GLN A 416 -10.89 35.16 -14.20
N TYR A 417 -9.88 34.82 -13.40
CA TYR A 417 -9.23 33.53 -13.46
C TYR A 417 -9.84 32.57 -12.44
N ARG A 418 -10.15 31.35 -12.88
CA ARG A 418 -10.45 30.26 -11.96
C ARG A 418 -9.17 29.88 -11.21
N VAL A 419 -9.30 29.53 -9.92
CA VAL A 419 -8.18 29.19 -9.02
C VAL A 419 -7.22 28.15 -9.63
N TRP A 420 -7.76 27.20 -10.41
CA TRP A 420 -7.01 26.14 -11.09
C TRP A 420 -6.06 26.63 -12.21
N LYS A 421 -6.22 27.87 -12.72
CA LYS A 421 -5.29 28.49 -13.67
C LYS A 421 -4.02 29.03 -13.01
N GLY A 422 -3.98 29.11 -11.68
CA GLY A 422 -2.78 29.50 -10.92
C GLY A 422 -1.65 28.45 -10.97
N THR A 423 -1.95 27.26 -11.48
CA THR A 423 -1.02 26.13 -11.59
C THR A 423 -0.71 25.81 -13.06
N GLY A 424 0.53 25.40 -13.32
CA GLY A 424 0.97 25.07 -14.69
C GLY A 424 0.19 23.89 -15.28
N PRO A 425 -0.18 23.93 -16.57
CA PRO A 425 -1.03 22.90 -17.20
C PRO A 425 -0.39 21.51 -17.17
N TYR A 426 0.94 21.44 -17.16
CA TYR A 426 1.68 20.18 -17.05
C TYR A 426 1.44 19.45 -15.72
N LYS A 427 1.28 20.18 -14.59
CA LYS A 427 1.03 19.55 -13.29
C LYS A 427 -0.36 18.91 -13.27
N TRP A 428 -1.34 19.60 -13.84
CA TRP A 428 -2.69 19.07 -14.04
C TRP A 428 -2.68 17.84 -14.93
N LEU A 429 -1.98 17.90 -16.06
CA LEU A 429 -1.83 16.75 -16.95
C LEU A 429 -1.19 15.55 -16.24
N CYS A 430 -0.12 15.75 -15.47
CA CYS A 430 0.48 14.65 -14.70
C CYS A 430 -0.48 14.06 -13.67
N LEU A 431 -1.19 14.92 -12.91
CA LEU A 431 -2.17 14.45 -11.92
C LEU A 431 -3.32 13.69 -12.60
N THR A 432 -3.86 14.20 -13.71
CA THR A 432 -4.95 13.54 -14.43
C THR A 432 -4.50 12.23 -15.06
N LEU A 433 -3.30 12.16 -15.63
CA LEU A 433 -2.76 10.90 -16.16
C LEU A 433 -2.57 9.86 -15.06
N ILE A 434 -2.02 10.23 -13.90
CA ILE A 434 -1.86 9.28 -12.77
C ILE A 434 -3.22 8.88 -12.22
N ALA A 435 -4.15 9.81 -12.05
CA ALA A 435 -5.52 9.52 -11.62
C ALA A 435 -6.23 8.58 -12.61
N LEU A 436 -6.09 8.83 -13.92
CA LEU A 436 -6.62 7.95 -14.96
C LEU A 436 -5.97 6.56 -14.90
N LEU A 437 -4.66 6.46 -14.69
CA LEU A 437 -4.00 5.16 -14.52
C LEU A 437 -4.54 4.40 -13.30
N ILE A 438 -4.75 5.08 -12.16
CA ILE A 438 -5.34 4.49 -10.96
C ILE A 438 -6.77 4.01 -11.24
N VAL A 439 -7.59 4.85 -11.88
CA VAL A 439 -8.98 4.52 -12.21
C VAL A 439 -9.07 3.41 -13.25
N LEU A 440 -8.27 3.47 -14.32
CA LEU A 440 -8.23 2.43 -15.36
C LEU A 440 -7.75 1.10 -14.79
N PHE A 441 -6.75 1.11 -13.91
CA PHE A 441 -6.30 -0.09 -13.20
C PHE A 441 -7.44 -0.66 -12.33
N GLY A 442 -8.11 0.19 -11.54
CA GLY A 442 -9.26 -0.21 -10.73
C GLY A 442 -10.42 -0.76 -11.57
N LEU A 443 -10.76 -0.11 -12.68
CA LEU A 443 -11.80 -0.55 -13.61
C LEU A 443 -11.42 -1.83 -14.34
N ALA A 444 -10.17 -1.98 -14.77
CA ALA A 444 -9.67 -3.20 -15.39
C ALA A 444 -9.70 -4.37 -14.40
N PHE A 445 -9.35 -4.13 -13.14
CA PHE A 445 -9.44 -5.11 -12.06
C PHE A 445 -10.89 -5.53 -11.80
N ILE A 446 -11.81 -4.56 -11.70
CA ILE A 446 -13.25 -4.81 -11.55
C ILE A 446 -13.78 -5.57 -12.76
N ALA A 447 -13.47 -5.13 -13.98
CA ALA A 447 -13.93 -5.76 -15.22
C ALA A 447 -13.41 -7.19 -15.35
N ALA A 448 -12.12 -7.42 -15.08
CA ALA A 448 -11.55 -8.77 -15.05
C ALA A 448 -12.28 -9.63 -14.02
N THR A 449 -12.53 -9.11 -12.81
CA THR A 449 -13.27 -9.83 -11.76
C THR A 449 -14.70 -10.17 -12.20
N LEU A 450 -15.40 -9.23 -12.84
CA LEU A 450 -16.78 -9.42 -13.34
C LEU A 450 -16.83 -10.40 -14.51
N ILE A 451 -15.88 -10.34 -15.45
CA ILE A 451 -15.78 -11.27 -16.59
C ILE A 451 -15.50 -12.68 -16.06
N THR A 452 -14.54 -12.83 -15.14
CA THR A 452 -14.28 -14.12 -14.51
C THR A 452 -15.50 -14.62 -13.75
N ALA A 453 -16.20 -13.77 -13.00
CA ALA A 453 -17.40 -14.16 -12.27
C ALA A 453 -18.54 -14.60 -13.21
N ARG A 454 -18.80 -13.86 -14.30
CA ARG A 454 -19.82 -14.20 -15.31
C ARG A 454 -19.51 -15.54 -15.99
N ASN A 455 -18.25 -15.73 -16.41
CA ASN A 455 -17.84 -16.96 -17.10
C ASN A 455 -17.87 -18.18 -16.17
N SER A 456 -17.74 -17.96 -14.85
CA SER A 456 -17.78 -19.02 -13.85
C SER A 456 -19.15 -19.20 -13.17
N GLY A 457 -20.20 -18.48 -13.58
CA GLY A 457 -21.52 -18.54 -12.93
C GLY A 457 -21.52 -18.10 -11.46
N ARG A 458 -20.56 -17.25 -11.05
CA ARG A 458 -20.31 -16.86 -9.65
C ARG A 458 -21.08 -15.60 -9.25
N GLU A 459 -21.54 -15.57 -8.01
CA GLU A 459 -21.97 -14.34 -7.34
C GLU A 459 -20.73 -13.47 -7.01
N VAL A 460 -20.77 -12.20 -7.38
CA VAL A 460 -19.62 -11.29 -7.22
C VAL A 460 -19.58 -10.77 -5.78
N LYS A 461 -18.76 -11.39 -4.94
CA LYS A 461 -18.47 -10.90 -3.59
C LYS A 461 -17.10 -10.22 -3.57
N PHE A 462 -17.07 -8.95 -3.96
CA PHE A 462 -15.84 -8.14 -4.10
C PHE A 462 -14.94 -8.16 -2.86
N PHE A 463 -15.54 -8.16 -1.67
CA PHE A 463 -14.80 -8.06 -0.41
C PHE A 463 -14.61 -9.40 0.32
N SER A 464 -15.33 -10.46 -0.03
CA SER A 464 -15.29 -11.72 0.75
C SER A 464 -14.04 -12.56 0.47
N ASN A 465 -13.41 -12.36 -0.69
CA ASN A 465 -12.25 -13.12 -1.16
C ASN A 465 -10.97 -12.27 -1.20
N PHE A 466 -11.04 -11.01 -0.78
CA PHE A 466 -9.86 -10.15 -0.72
C PHE A 466 -8.94 -10.66 0.41
N GLY A 467 -7.74 -11.12 0.07
CA GLY A 467 -6.78 -11.68 1.03
C GLY A 467 -6.87 -13.18 1.28
N LYS A 468 -7.91 -13.88 0.78
CA LYS A 468 -8.09 -15.33 1.00
C LYS A 468 -7.39 -16.18 -0.06
N LEU A 469 -6.87 -17.33 0.36
CA LEU A 469 -6.24 -18.30 -0.55
C LEU A 469 -7.27 -18.97 -1.46
N ASN A 470 -7.02 -18.97 -2.76
CA ASN A 470 -7.90 -19.55 -3.75
C ASN A 470 -7.09 -20.19 -4.90
N HIS A 471 -7.71 -21.10 -5.65
CA HIS A 471 -7.12 -21.77 -6.82
C HIS A 471 -6.55 -20.81 -7.88
N ASN A 472 -7.01 -19.56 -7.91
CA ASN A 472 -6.55 -18.54 -8.84
C ASN A 472 -5.25 -17.82 -8.39
N LEU A 473 -4.77 -18.06 -7.18
CA LEU A 473 -3.52 -17.44 -6.71
C LEU A 473 -2.32 -18.16 -7.31
N ARG A 474 -1.59 -17.41 -8.13
CA ARG A 474 -0.29 -17.84 -8.65
C ARG A 474 0.81 -17.20 -7.80
N PRO A 475 1.68 -17.99 -7.16
CA PRO A 475 2.79 -17.44 -6.40
C PRO A 475 3.72 -16.70 -7.37
N ILE A 476 4.00 -15.43 -7.08
CA ILE A 476 4.90 -14.60 -7.88
C ILE A 476 6.34 -15.14 -7.82
N SER A 477 6.70 -15.77 -6.69
CA SER A 477 7.98 -16.44 -6.47
C SER A 477 7.81 -17.54 -5.41
N ARG A 478 8.73 -18.51 -5.40
CA ARG A 478 8.81 -19.54 -4.35
C ARG A 478 9.19 -18.98 -2.98
N GLY A 479 9.76 -17.76 -2.92
CA GLY A 479 10.06 -17.07 -1.66
C GLY A 479 11.07 -17.81 -0.76
N SER A 480 11.92 -18.65 -1.36
CA SER A 480 12.86 -19.53 -0.67
C SER A 480 14.09 -18.79 -0.13
N THR A 481 14.41 -17.64 -0.72
CA THR A 481 15.54 -16.79 -0.33
C THR A 481 15.10 -15.41 0.15
N GLN A 482 15.98 -14.73 0.89
CA GLN A 482 15.71 -13.35 1.34
C GLN A 482 15.59 -12.37 0.16
N GLY A 483 16.33 -12.58 -0.92
CA GLY A 483 16.24 -11.76 -2.14
C GLY A 483 14.87 -11.88 -2.81
N GLU A 484 14.33 -13.11 -2.90
CA GLU A 484 12.98 -13.36 -3.43
C GLU A 484 11.90 -12.70 -2.56
N LEU A 485 12.02 -12.77 -1.23
CA LEU A 485 11.09 -12.10 -0.32
C LEU A 485 11.09 -10.58 -0.53
N LEU A 486 12.26 -9.96 -0.69
CA LEU A 486 12.37 -8.53 -0.98
C LEU A 486 11.81 -8.16 -2.35
N ALA A 487 12.00 -9.01 -3.36
CA ALA A 487 11.45 -8.79 -4.69
C ALA A 487 9.91 -8.86 -4.69
N VAL A 488 9.32 -9.86 -4.01
CA VAL A 488 7.87 -9.97 -3.84
C VAL A 488 7.33 -8.79 -3.05
N ALA A 489 8.01 -8.38 -1.98
CA ALA A 489 7.63 -7.21 -1.19
C ALA A 489 7.61 -5.94 -2.06
N ALA A 490 8.67 -5.67 -2.82
CA ALA A 490 8.76 -4.49 -3.68
C ALA A 490 7.69 -4.48 -4.78
N THR A 491 7.51 -5.61 -5.48
CA THR A 491 6.56 -5.72 -6.60
C THR A 491 5.11 -5.60 -6.14
N SER A 492 4.77 -6.21 -5.00
CA SER A 492 3.41 -6.21 -4.45
C SER A 492 2.99 -4.83 -3.93
N ASN A 493 3.94 -3.95 -3.61
CA ASN A 493 3.70 -2.62 -3.04
C ASN A 493 3.95 -1.46 -4.02
N VAL A 494 4.17 -1.74 -5.31
CA VAL A 494 4.22 -0.70 -6.35
C VAL A 494 2.99 0.22 -6.33
N PRO A 495 1.75 -0.26 -6.12
CA PRO A 495 0.59 0.63 -6.02
C PRO A 495 0.71 1.67 -4.90
N GLN A 496 1.29 1.30 -3.76
CA GLN A 496 1.52 2.22 -2.63
C GLN A 496 2.52 3.32 -3.00
N LEU A 497 3.56 2.97 -3.76
CA LEU A 497 4.51 3.95 -4.29
C LEU A 497 3.84 4.92 -5.28
N VAL A 498 2.93 4.43 -6.14
CA VAL A 498 2.15 5.27 -7.04
C VAL A 498 1.26 6.25 -6.26
N LEU A 499 0.62 5.81 -5.17
CA LEU A 499 -0.16 6.67 -4.29
C LEU A 499 0.70 7.74 -3.61
N ALA A 500 1.91 7.40 -3.16
CA ALA A 500 2.85 8.37 -2.60
C ALA A 500 3.27 9.43 -3.66
N CYS A 501 3.53 9.02 -4.89
CA CYS A 501 3.80 9.94 -6.00
C CYS A 501 2.60 10.85 -6.31
N PHE A 502 1.39 10.29 -6.33
CA PHE A 502 0.15 11.05 -6.48
C PHE A 502 0.01 12.12 -5.39
N TRP A 503 0.27 11.76 -4.13
CA TRP A 503 0.26 12.67 -3.00
C TRP A 503 1.22 13.85 -3.19
N LEU A 504 2.47 13.62 -3.61
CA LEU A 504 3.45 14.70 -3.82
C LEU A 504 2.99 15.71 -4.88
N ILE A 505 2.42 15.23 -5.99
CA ILE A 505 1.92 16.09 -7.07
C ILE A 505 0.67 16.85 -6.61
N TYR A 506 -0.25 16.14 -5.97
CA TYR A 506 -1.47 16.72 -5.39
C TYR A 506 -1.13 17.84 -4.40
N GLN A 507 -0.24 17.58 -3.45
CA GLN A 507 0.21 18.56 -2.46
C GLN A 507 0.80 19.80 -3.14
N GLY A 508 1.64 19.62 -4.15
CA GLY A 508 2.20 20.73 -4.92
C GLY A 508 1.15 21.57 -5.65
N LEU A 509 0.09 20.95 -6.19
CA LEU A 509 -1.02 21.62 -6.87
C LEU A 509 -1.89 22.42 -5.90
N VAL A 510 -2.31 21.79 -4.80
CA VAL A 510 -3.13 22.44 -3.77
C VAL A 510 -2.37 23.62 -3.17
N SER A 511 -1.08 23.45 -2.85
CA SER A 511 -0.25 24.53 -2.30
C SER A 511 -0.18 25.74 -3.24
N CYS A 512 0.16 25.51 -4.52
CA CYS A 512 0.22 26.59 -5.51
C CYS A 512 -1.15 27.27 -5.71
N SER A 513 -2.23 26.50 -5.70
CA SER A 513 -3.60 27.02 -5.86
C SER A 513 -4.03 27.87 -4.66
N ALA A 514 -3.68 27.45 -3.44
CA ALA A 514 -3.92 28.21 -2.22
C ALA A 514 -3.14 29.54 -2.21
N TYR A 515 -1.85 29.52 -2.58
CA TYR A 515 -1.06 30.75 -2.72
C TYR A 515 -1.64 31.69 -3.78
N ALA A 516 -2.01 31.16 -4.95
CA ALA A 516 -2.60 31.99 -6.01
C ALA A 516 -3.92 32.65 -5.55
N ARG A 517 -4.77 31.92 -4.82
CA ARG A 517 -6.01 32.46 -4.26
C ARG A 517 -5.77 33.58 -3.26
N ASP A 518 -4.79 33.43 -2.38
CA ASP A 518 -4.48 34.47 -1.40
C ASP A 518 -3.85 35.70 -2.03
N THR A 519 -2.93 35.54 -2.99
CA THR A 519 -2.39 36.66 -3.75
C THR A 519 -3.51 37.38 -4.52
N ALA A 520 -4.49 36.67 -5.06
CA ALA A 520 -5.61 37.27 -5.77
C ALA A 520 -6.50 38.14 -4.86
N ARG A 521 -6.60 37.87 -3.55
CA ARG A 521 -7.43 38.67 -2.63
C ARG A 521 -6.94 40.11 -2.45
N PHE A 522 -5.68 40.39 -2.75
CA PHE A 522 -5.14 41.75 -2.73
C PHE A 522 -5.76 42.67 -3.79
N THR A 523 -6.53 42.14 -4.76
CA THR A 523 -7.24 42.97 -5.73
C THR A 523 -8.48 43.65 -5.15
N ASP A 524 -9.13 43.00 -4.18
CA ASP A 524 -10.46 43.40 -3.71
C ASP A 524 -10.40 43.98 -2.29
N ASP A 525 -9.52 43.45 -1.43
CA ASP A 525 -9.41 43.81 -0.03
C ASP A 525 -7.96 44.14 0.37
N GLY A 526 -7.79 45.02 1.36
CA GLY A 526 -6.50 45.20 2.04
C GLY A 526 -6.12 43.94 2.82
N GLN A 527 -5.15 43.17 2.33
CA GLN A 527 -4.69 41.93 2.95
C GLN A 527 -3.33 42.10 3.62
N ARG A 528 -3.10 41.33 4.68
CA ARG A 528 -1.78 41.22 5.34
C ARG A 528 -0.94 40.15 4.64
N LEU A 529 0.32 40.45 4.34
CA LEU A 529 1.21 39.52 3.65
C LEU A 529 1.46 38.27 4.49
N MET A 530 1.30 37.10 3.89
CA MET A 530 1.54 35.81 4.56
C MET A 530 2.98 35.35 4.33
N VAL A 531 3.75 35.17 5.40
CA VAL A 531 5.17 34.80 5.35
C VAL A 531 5.51 33.68 6.34
N SER A 532 6.69 33.08 6.19
CA SER A 532 7.19 32.03 7.09
C SER A 532 7.69 32.52 8.44
N LYS A 533 8.13 33.79 8.51
CA LYS A 533 8.55 34.48 9.75
C LYS A 533 7.92 35.87 9.77
N PRO A 534 6.74 36.05 10.36
CA PRO A 534 6.02 37.31 10.31
C PRO A 534 6.73 38.39 11.14
N ASP A 535 6.67 39.61 10.63
CA ASP A 535 7.07 40.84 11.31
C ASP A 535 5.90 41.84 11.29
N GLY A 536 5.70 42.56 12.40
CA GLY A 536 4.58 43.50 12.56
C GLY A 536 3.20 42.87 12.33
N GLU A 537 2.45 43.39 11.36
CA GLU A 537 1.09 42.94 11.03
C GLU A 537 1.02 41.76 10.04
N GLN A 538 2.17 41.20 9.63
CA GLN A 538 2.19 40.07 8.70
C GLN A 538 1.50 38.83 9.30
N ARG A 539 0.97 37.98 8.41
CA ARG A 539 0.31 36.71 8.79
C ARG A 539 1.29 35.55 8.66
N GLU A 540 1.11 34.54 9.49
CA GLU A 540 1.80 33.27 9.34
C GLU A 540 1.20 32.39 8.26
N LEU A 541 2.01 31.45 7.74
CA LEU A 541 1.58 30.39 6.83
C LEU A 541 0.42 29.58 7.42
N TRP A 542 -0.67 29.42 6.66
CA TRP A 542 -1.77 28.49 7.01
C TRP A 542 -1.42 27.02 6.75
N PHE A 543 -0.29 26.76 6.08
CA PHE A 543 0.13 25.41 5.69
C PHE A 543 0.26 24.36 6.81
N PRO A 544 0.47 24.72 8.10
CA PRO A 544 0.36 23.77 9.20
C PRO A 544 -1.00 23.05 9.27
N SER A 545 -2.11 23.67 8.82
CA SER A 545 -3.46 23.11 8.92
C SER A 545 -3.99 22.43 7.66
N LEU A 546 -3.43 22.69 6.47
CA LEU A 546 -3.89 22.07 5.23
C LEU A 546 -3.29 20.67 4.98
N GLN A 547 -2.21 20.31 5.69
CA GLN A 547 -1.56 18.99 5.62
C GLN A 547 -2.12 17.97 6.63
N LEU A 548 -3.15 18.36 7.40
CA LEU A 548 -3.79 17.54 8.43
C LEU A 548 -5.30 17.30 8.15
N GLY A 549 -5.83 17.85 7.05
CA GLY A 549 -7.23 17.74 6.66
C GLY A 549 -7.48 16.66 5.63
#